data_AF-A0AAD9NFW1-F1
#
_entry.id   AF-A0AAD9NFW1-F1
#
_cell.length_a   1.000
_cell.length_b   1.000
_cell.length_c   1.000
_cell.angle_alpha   90.00
_cell.angle_beta   90.00
_cell.angle_gamma   90.00
#
_symmetry.space_group_name_H-M   'P 1'
#
loop_
_entity.id
_entity.type
_entity.pdbx_description
1 polymer ?
#
loop_
_entity_poly.entity_id
_entity_poly.type
_entity_poly.pdbx_seq_one_letter_code
_entity_poly.pdbx_strand_id
1 'polypeptide(L)'
;MKTLFIMAVVYCIISFLAAICIASGHMTFKLSDNCSYVISVSDTPWLVSGPTYFRGDNVTYSTVDGSLKQSGPPTATNGSDILGPYKKVVHTWKAGQQEVHTAVRYYNNVQAVVFSQNSQQNTIDWGVMGEVDNLPSGYQYDTVVYYSDKGINMAMEKWGKALRKWYGRSTSAQEMDSSINYIGYYTDNGIYIQHDSMASCWSQQILTFWDYLLGGAKQWGLVVYEQDWLNYQVEKFSPLHKDVSLGRRWLHQMGEAAKRFDMQIQYCMALPRHLMASLEVPVVSQVRASIDYQLLKNQWNIGITSLFAHAMGVAPFKDNLWTKCIQPGNVYNKTEPYPLLQLIVALLSTGPVGIGDRVGYTDAKLVNSCRSVAILFANKAKHLHTSLKPLIFGDDFGPDGEVWSTYSDISGIKFGIIFCPIIRKDYLLKPKDIGIPDVQYAVYSYTFHIMYDHVAPFDSKHPLMLHNCTNDNVCMYYASPIIMIRSKPLIILGEMSKLVPMSPCRVRSLTYDTADVSIVIVGKPGEVIDFYFIYGDLHQHTHCIITGSGRATISWSKQVCY
;
A
#
# COMPACT_ATOMS: atom_id res chain seq x y z
N MET A 1 9.30 -25.17 29.81
CA MET A 1 10.23 -25.37 28.69
C MET A 1 9.56 -24.79 27.43
N LYS A 2 10.11 -23.69 26.93
CA LYS A 2 9.98 -23.06 25.59
C LYS A 2 8.57 -22.92 24.94
N THR A 3 8.07 -21.69 25.04
CA THR A 3 7.38 -20.87 24.03
C THR A 3 7.12 -21.49 22.65
N LEU A 4 5.87 -21.44 22.18
CA LEU A 4 5.54 -21.55 20.74
C LEU A 4 4.51 -20.47 20.35
N PHE A 5 5.05 -19.39 19.77
CA PHE A 5 4.39 -18.37 18.95
C PHE A 5 4.10 -18.97 17.58
N ILE A 6 2.90 -18.85 16.99
CA ILE A 6 2.76 -18.98 15.52
C ILE A 6 1.75 -17.97 14.96
N MET A 7 2.32 -17.01 14.21
CA MET A 7 1.68 -16.10 13.27
C MET A 7 0.98 -16.84 12.13
N ALA A 8 -0.34 -16.79 12.08
CA ALA A 8 -1.14 -17.29 10.96
C ALA A 8 -1.36 -16.19 9.90
N VAL A 9 -0.28 -15.76 9.25
CA VAL A 9 -0.29 -15.10 7.92
C VAL A 9 0.89 -15.59 7.07
N VAL A 10 1.93 -16.16 7.68
CA VAL A 10 3.17 -16.57 6.99
C VAL A 10 3.18 -18.08 6.64
N TYR A 11 2.43 -18.93 7.35
CA TYR A 11 2.60 -20.39 7.20
C TYR A 11 1.92 -21.02 5.98
N CYS A 12 0.96 -20.36 5.32
CA CYS A 12 0.42 -20.87 4.05
C CYS A 12 1.40 -20.72 2.87
N ILE A 13 2.56 -20.08 3.08
CA ILE A 13 3.57 -19.82 2.05
C ILE A 13 4.76 -20.79 2.15
N ILE A 14 4.91 -21.58 3.22
CA ILE A 14 6.11 -22.44 3.40
C ILE A 14 5.93 -23.86 2.86
N SER A 15 4.70 -24.34 2.64
CA SER A 15 4.46 -25.61 1.91
C SER A 15 4.55 -25.48 0.39
N PHE A 16 5.00 -24.32 -0.11
CA PHE A 16 4.87 -23.82 -1.49
C PHE A 16 6.13 -24.03 -2.34
N LEU A 17 6.89 -25.11 -2.08
CA LEU A 17 8.22 -25.34 -2.68
C LEU A 17 8.24 -26.27 -3.89
N ALA A 18 7.10 -26.63 -4.48
CA ALA A 18 7.11 -27.37 -5.74
C ALA A 18 5.95 -26.96 -6.65
N ALA A 19 6.30 -26.56 -7.87
CA ALA A 19 5.43 -26.31 -9.02
C ALA A 19 4.75 -24.93 -9.11
N ILE A 20 5.53 -23.87 -9.32
CA ILE A 20 5.07 -22.77 -10.20
C ILE A 20 6.20 -22.44 -11.17
N CYS A 21 6.25 -23.21 -12.26
CA CYS A 21 6.84 -22.70 -13.50
C CYS A 21 6.00 -21.53 -14.01
N ILE A 22 6.70 -20.60 -14.66
CA ILE A 22 6.17 -19.43 -15.36
C ILE A 22 5.16 -19.91 -16.42
N ALA A 23 3.89 -20.04 -16.04
CA ALA A 23 2.81 -20.33 -16.97
C ALA A 23 1.80 -19.19 -16.89
N SER A 24 1.59 -18.49 -18.01
CA SER A 24 0.37 -17.73 -18.23
C SER A 24 -0.82 -18.68 -18.04
N GLY A 25 -1.63 -18.45 -17.01
CA GLY A 25 -2.60 -19.42 -16.54
C GLY A 25 -3.92 -18.80 -16.17
N HIS A 26 -5.02 -19.48 -16.54
CA HIS A 26 -6.36 -19.17 -16.07
C HIS A 26 -6.61 -19.95 -14.77
N MET A 27 -7.09 -19.28 -13.71
CA MET A 27 -7.57 -19.94 -12.50
C MET A 27 -8.88 -20.64 -12.82
N THR A 28 -8.95 -21.94 -12.59
CA THR A 28 -10.20 -22.71 -12.68
C THR A 28 -10.60 -23.19 -11.29
N PHE A 29 -11.90 -23.28 -11.07
CA PHE A 29 -12.47 -23.73 -9.81
C PHE A 29 -13.38 -24.92 -10.06
N LYS A 30 -13.11 -26.03 -9.38
CA LYS A 30 -13.98 -27.21 -9.35
C LYS A 30 -14.45 -27.43 -7.92
N LEU A 31 -15.76 -27.61 -7.75
CA LEU A 31 -16.39 -27.94 -6.48
C LEU A 31 -17.18 -29.22 -6.64
N SER A 32 -17.01 -30.13 -5.69
CA SER A 32 -17.71 -31.41 -5.61
C SER A 32 -18.88 -31.31 -4.62
N ASP A 33 -19.81 -32.26 -4.69
CA ASP A 33 -21.02 -32.26 -3.85
C ASP A 33 -20.75 -32.42 -2.34
N ASN A 34 -19.59 -32.96 -1.99
CA ASN A 34 -19.10 -33.10 -0.61
C ASN A 34 -18.33 -31.86 -0.10
N CYS A 35 -18.44 -30.73 -0.81
CA CYS A 35 -17.73 -29.48 -0.56
C CYS A 35 -16.20 -29.56 -0.76
N SER A 36 -15.65 -30.69 -1.21
CA SER A 36 -14.25 -30.70 -1.66
C SER A 36 -14.11 -29.82 -2.89
N TYR A 37 -13.05 -29.02 -2.90
CA TYR A 37 -12.77 -28.10 -3.98
C TYR A 37 -11.32 -28.18 -4.41
N VAL A 38 -11.10 -27.88 -5.68
CA VAL A 38 -9.78 -27.69 -6.26
C VAL A 38 -9.79 -26.36 -6.99
N ILE A 39 -8.90 -25.47 -6.57
CA ILE A 39 -8.49 -24.32 -7.36
C ILE A 39 -7.27 -24.79 -8.15
N SER A 40 -7.35 -24.73 -9.48
CA SER A 40 -6.23 -25.02 -10.36
C SER A 40 -5.74 -23.75 -11.06
N VAL A 41 -4.45 -23.70 -11.36
CA VAL A 41 -3.83 -22.67 -12.21
C VAL A 41 -3.18 -23.40 -13.38
N SER A 42 -3.58 -23.06 -14.61
CA SER A 42 -3.12 -23.78 -15.81
C SER A 42 -3.33 -25.30 -15.70
N ASP A 43 -4.53 -25.70 -15.26
CA ASP A 43 -4.93 -27.09 -15.03
C ASP A 43 -4.11 -27.87 -13.99
N THR A 44 -3.14 -27.22 -13.33
CA THR A 44 -2.39 -27.79 -12.22
C THR A 44 -3.09 -27.46 -10.91
N PRO A 45 -3.45 -28.45 -10.07
CA PRO A 45 -4.02 -28.20 -8.75
C PRO A 45 -3.11 -27.29 -7.93
N TRP A 46 -3.65 -26.17 -7.47
CA TRP A 46 -2.94 -25.16 -6.70
C TRP A 46 -3.39 -25.13 -5.24
N LEU A 47 -4.70 -25.14 -5.01
CA LEU A 47 -5.30 -25.29 -3.69
C LEU A 47 -6.30 -26.44 -3.72
N VAL A 48 -6.01 -27.49 -2.96
CA VAL A 48 -6.91 -28.62 -2.77
C VAL A 48 -7.50 -28.50 -1.36
N SER A 49 -8.81 -28.61 -1.25
CA SER A 49 -9.50 -28.61 0.04
C SER A 49 -8.98 -29.75 0.92
N GLY A 50 -8.62 -29.42 2.16
CA GLY A 50 -8.46 -30.42 3.21
C GLY A 50 -9.81 -30.95 3.72
N PRO A 51 -9.80 -31.95 4.61
CA PRO A 51 -11.02 -32.39 5.28
C PRO A 51 -11.71 -31.24 6.01
N THR A 52 -13.03 -31.17 5.89
CA THR A 52 -13.83 -30.15 6.59
C THR A 52 -13.99 -30.60 8.04
N TYR A 53 -13.72 -29.71 8.99
CA TYR A 53 -14.04 -29.95 10.41
C TYR A 53 -15.02 -28.89 10.91
N PHE A 54 -15.32 -28.77 12.20
CA PHE A 54 -15.91 -27.61 12.90
C PHE A 54 -15.64 -27.85 14.39
N ARG A 55 -15.25 -26.85 15.17
CA ARG A 55 -15.01 -26.98 16.60
C ARG A 55 -16.03 -26.15 17.40
N GLY A 56 -17.01 -26.83 17.98
CA GLY A 56 -18.03 -26.23 18.86
C GLY A 56 -17.99 -26.86 20.24
N ASP A 57 -18.20 -26.09 21.30
CA ASP A 57 -18.25 -26.58 22.70
C ASP A 57 -17.01 -27.39 23.14
N ASN A 58 -15.81 -26.94 22.75
CA ASN A 58 -14.54 -27.65 22.92
C ASN A 58 -14.43 -29.02 22.22
N VAL A 59 -15.42 -29.40 21.40
CA VAL A 59 -15.43 -30.62 20.60
C VAL A 59 -15.13 -30.30 19.15
N THR A 60 -14.20 -31.03 18.54
CA THR A 60 -13.94 -30.96 17.10
C THR A 60 -14.79 -32.00 16.39
N TYR A 61 -15.68 -31.55 15.52
CA TYR A 61 -16.44 -32.35 14.57
C TYR A 61 -15.68 -32.41 13.24
N SER A 62 -15.55 -33.56 12.60
CA SER A 62 -14.77 -33.70 11.36
C SER A 62 -15.42 -34.62 10.34
N THR A 63 -15.22 -34.33 9.05
CA THR A 63 -15.56 -35.28 7.98
C THR A 63 -14.66 -36.52 8.02
N VAL A 64 -13.48 -36.43 8.66
CA VAL A 64 -12.54 -37.55 8.78
C VAL A 64 -13.02 -38.60 9.76
N ASP A 65 -13.50 -38.18 10.93
CA ASP A 65 -14.01 -39.09 11.98
C ASP A 65 -15.53 -39.33 11.88
N GLY A 66 -16.19 -38.68 10.92
CA GLY A 66 -17.62 -38.82 10.64
C GLY A 66 -18.55 -38.14 11.63
N SER A 67 -18.01 -37.39 12.59
CA SER A 67 -18.79 -36.59 13.55
C SER A 67 -19.41 -35.34 12.91
N LEU A 68 -18.90 -34.93 11.74
CA LEU A 68 -19.50 -33.91 10.89
C LEU A 68 -20.12 -34.53 9.63
N LYS A 69 -21.40 -34.24 9.38
CA LYS A 69 -22.13 -34.78 8.20
C LYS A 69 -22.85 -33.70 7.44
N GLN A 70 -22.81 -33.77 6.11
CA GLN A 70 -23.60 -32.88 5.27
C GLN A 70 -25.10 -33.23 5.39
N SER A 71 -25.93 -32.21 5.60
CA SER A 71 -27.38 -32.30 5.67
C SER A 71 -27.98 -32.08 4.28
N GLY A 72 -28.16 -33.18 3.54
CA GLY A 72 -28.74 -33.15 2.19
C GLY A 72 -27.79 -32.68 1.08
N PRO A 73 -28.29 -32.59 -0.16
CA PRO A 73 -27.49 -32.14 -1.30
C PRO A 73 -27.19 -30.64 -1.21
N PRO A 74 -26.07 -30.18 -1.79
CA PRO A 74 -25.77 -28.75 -1.83
C PRO A 74 -26.77 -27.99 -2.71
N THR A 75 -27.01 -26.73 -2.35
CA THR A 75 -27.91 -25.86 -3.12
C THR A 75 -27.09 -24.90 -3.99
N ALA A 76 -27.25 -24.98 -5.31
CA ALA A 76 -26.59 -24.10 -6.27
C ALA A 76 -27.55 -23.00 -6.75
N THR A 77 -27.09 -21.75 -6.71
CA THR A 77 -27.84 -20.57 -7.18
C THR A 77 -26.92 -19.69 -8.04
N ASN A 78 -27.52 -18.94 -8.97
CA ASN A 78 -26.82 -17.88 -9.68
C ASN A 78 -27.14 -16.53 -9.02
N GLY A 79 -26.18 -15.63 -9.00
CA GLY A 79 -26.36 -14.27 -8.51
C GLY A 79 -25.43 -13.30 -9.20
N SER A 80 -25.49 -12.05 -8.78
CA SER A 80 -24.54 -11.03 -9.19
C SER A 80 -24.26 -10.12 -8.01
N ASP A 81 -23.01 -9.72 -7.87
CA ASP A 81 -22.62 -8.62 -7.01
C ASP A 81 -21.71 -7.66 -7.79
N ILE A 82 -21.03 -6.78 -7.07
CA ILE A 82 -20.18 -5.75 -7.65
C ILE A 82 -18.89 -6.29 -8.29
N LEU A 83 -18.47 -7.52 -7.98
CA LEU A 83 -17.40 -8.21 -8.70
C LEU A 83 -17.91 -8.79 -10.03
N GLY A 84 -19.21 -9.07 -10.12
CA GLY A 84 -19.89 -9.50 -11.34
C GLY A 84 -20.86 -10.67 -11.10
N PRO A 85 -21.34 -11.31 -12.18
CA PRO A 85 -22.17 -12.50 -12.06
C PRO A 85 -21.36 -13.66 -11.49
N TYR A 86 -21.96 -14.40 -10.56
CA TYR A 86 -21.36 -15.54 -9.87
C TYR A 86 -22.31 -16.75 -9.80
N LYS A 87 -21.73 -17.92 -9.58
CA LYS A 87 -22.44 -19.10 -9.10
C LYS A 87 -22.10 -19.33 -7.62
N LYS A 88 -23.13 -19.49 -6.78
CA LYS A 88 -23.03 -19.73 -5.34
C LYS A 88 -23.50 -21.14 -5.05
N VAL A 89 -22.70 -21.90 -4.33
CA VAL A 89 -23.06 -23.25 -3.85
C VAL A 89 -23.04 -23.24 -2.33
N VAL A 90 -24.13 -23.65 -1.70
CA VAL A 90 -24.31 -23.71 -0.25
C VAL A 90 -24.32 -25.16 0.20
N HIS A 91 -23.48 -25.48 1.19
CA HIS A 91 -23.49 -26.75 1.91
C HIS A 91 -24.01 -26.52 3.32
N THR A 92 -24.87 -27.42 3.78
CA THR A 92 -25.40 -27.44 5.14
C THR A 92 -24.78 -28.61 5.88
N TRP A 93 -24.29 -28.38 7.09
CA TRP A 93 -23.58 -29.38 7.89
C TRP A 93 -24.24 -29.56 9.25
N LYS A 94 -24.26 -30.79 9.74
CA LYS A 94 -24.64 -31.14 11.11
C LYS A 94 -23.40 -31.44 11.94
N ALA A 95 -23.12 -30.57 12.90
CA ALA A 95 -22.10 -30.73 13.93
C ALA A 95 -22.84 -30.97 15.26
N GLY A 96 -23.06 -32.24 15.62
CA GLY A 96 -23.94 -32.58 16.74
C GLY A 96 -25.40 -32.16 16.48
N GLN A 97 -25.94 -31.29 17.33
CA GLN A 97 -27.29 -30.70 17.19
C GLN A 97 -27.29 -29.38 16.40
N GLN A 98 -26.12 -28.83 16.07
CA GLN A 98 -26.00 -27.54 15.39
C GLN A 98 -25.97 -27.70 13.87
N GLU A 99 -26.56 -26.71 13.19
CA GLU A 99 -26.54 -26.60 11.75
C GLU A 99 -25.61 -25.45 11.33
N VAL A 100 -24.62 -25.77 10.50
CA VAL A 100 -23.66 -24.78 9.97
C VAL A 100 -23.78 -24.72 8.45
N HIS A 101 -23.83 -23.51 7.90
CA HIS A 101 -23.87 -23.32 6.46
C HIS A 101 -22.53 -22.78 5.97
N THR A 102 -21.94 -23.45 4.98
CA THR A 102 -20.82 -22.90 4.21
C THR A 102 -21.29 -22.58 2.80
N ALA A 103 -20.68 -21.58 2.18
CA ALA A 103 -20.95 -21.25 0.80
C ALA A 103 -19.66 -20.94 0.04
N VAL A 104 -19.63 -21.31 -1.23
CA VAL A 104 -18.58 -20.90 -2.15
C VAL A 104 -19.19 -20.13 -3.31
N ARG A 105 -18.68 -18.91 -3.54
CA ARG A 105 -18.99 -18.10 -4.73
C ARG A 105 -17.78 -18.12 -5.66
N TYR A 106 -18.02 -18.41 -6.93
CA TYR A 106 -17.00 -18.32 -7.98
C TYR A 106 -17.54 -17.58 -9.19
N TYR A 107 -16.64 -16.85 -9.86
CA TYR A 107 -16.97 -15.89 -10.91
C TYR A 107 -16.36 -16.35 -12.24
N ASN A 108 -17.12 -16.22 -13.33
CA ASN A 108 -16.62 -16.58 -14.66
C ASN A 108 -15.72 -15.49 -15.27
N ASN A 109 -15.94 -14.23 -14.86
CA ASN A 109 -15.31 -13.06 -15.49
C ASN A 109 -14.20 -12.43 -14.62
N VAL A 110 -13.99 -12.95 -13.41
CA VAL A 110 -13.01 -12.45 -12.43
C VAL A 110 -12.31 -13.64 -11.78
N GLN A 111 -10.99 -13.53 -11.60
CA GLN A 111 -10.13 -14.58 -11.02
C GLN A 111 -10.23 -14.60 -9.47
N ALA A 112 -11.46 -14.78 -8.96
CA ALA A 112 -11.74 -14.76 -7.53
C ALA A 112 -12.64 -15.95 -7.12
N VAL A 113 -12.39 -16.48 -5.93
CA VAL A 113 -13.28 -17.40 -5.22
C VAL A 113 -13.48 -16.85 -3.83
N VAL A 114 -14.75 -16.79 -3.39
CA VAL A 114 -15.10 -16.33 -2.05
C VAL A 114 -15.69 -17.49 -1.27
N PHE A 115 -15.05 -17.82 -0.16
CA PHE A 115 -15.54 -18.79 0.81
C PHE A 115 -16.24 -18.04 1.93
N SER A 116 -17.47 -18.43 2.22
CA SER A 116 -18.30 -17.83 3.25
C SER A 116 -18.71 -18.91 4.24
N GLN A 117 -18.71 -18.57 5.52
CA GLN A 117 -19.30 -19.40 6.57
C GLN A 117 -20.36 -18.58 7.31
N ASN A 118 -21.52 -19.19 7.52
CA ASN A 118 -22.60 -18.67 8.32
C ASN A 118 -22.93 -19.72 9.38
N SER A 119 -22.65 -19.42 10.64
CA SER A 119 -22.98 -20.30 11.76
C SER A 119 -23.93 -19.62 12.72
N GLN A 120 -24.88 -20.39 13.22
CA GLN A 120 -25.29 -20.24 14.61
C GLN A 120 -24.34 -21.11 15.45
N GLN A 121 -23.43 -20.45 16.18
CA GLN A 121 -22.46 -20.98 17.16
C GLN A 121 -21.29 -21.86 16.63
N ASN A 122 -20.24 -22.01 17.46
CA ASN A 122 -18.77 -21.98 17.18
C ASN A 122 -18.10 -23.10 16.30
N THR A 123 -16.83 -22.86 15.91
CA THR A 123 -16.18 -22.91 14.56
C THR A 123 -15.04 -23.91 14.27
N ILE A 124 -14.75 -24.23 12.98
CA ILE A 124 -13.39 -24.57 12.42
C ILE A 124 -12.45 -23.37 12.61
N ASP A 125 -11.14 -23.54 12.76
CA ASP A 125 -10.23 -22.38 12.93
C ASP A 125 -9.39 -22.13 11.66
N TRP A 126 -9.90 -21.44 10.63
CA TRP A 126 -10.09 -19.99 10.49
C TRP A 126 -11.48 -19.49 10.91
N GLY A 127 -11.53 -18.41 11.69
CA GLY A 127 -12.80 -17.92 12.20
C GLY A 127 -12.66 -16.77 13.19
N VAL A 128 -13.73 -16.59 13.97
CA VAL A 128 -13.84 -15.55 14.99
C VAL A 128 -12.88 -15.83 16.14
N MET A 129 -12.33 -14.77 16.77
CA MET A 129 -11.41 -14.90 17.92
C MET A 129 -12.07 -15.71 19.05
N GLY A 130 -11.35 -16.67 19.64
CA GLY A 130 -11.91 -17.59 20.65
C GLY A 130 -12.36 -16.93 21.95
N GLU A 131 -11.98 -15.67 22.20
CA GLU A 131 -12.45 -14.87 23.34
C GLU A 131 -13.81 -14.22 23.11
N VAL A 132 -14.41 -14.35 21.93
CA VAL A 132 -15.70 -13.74 21.61
C VAL A 132 -16.83 -14.44 22.38
N ASP A 133 -17.60 -13.64 23.11
CA ASP A 133 -18.69 -14.15 23.95
C ASP A 133 -19.88 -14.65 23.13
N ASN A 134 -20.27 -13.91 22.08
CA ASN A 134 -21.43 -14.23 21.23
C ASN A 134 -21.26 -13.72 19.79
N LEU A 135 -21.84 -14.45 18.83
CA LEU A 135 -21.99 -13.99 17.45
C LEU A 135 -23.39 -13.39 17.23
N PRO A 136 -23.50 -12.17 16.67
CA PRO A 136 -24.80 -11.60 16.35
C PRO A 136 -25.48 -12.38 15.23
N SER A 137 -26.82 -12.41 15.24
CA SER A 137 -27.60 -13.01 14.15
C SER A 137 -27.25 -12.37 12.81
N GLY A 138 -27.01 -13.19 11.79
CA GLY A 138 -26.60 -12.72 10.46
C GLY A 138 -25.13 -12.33 10.35
N TYR A 139 -24.28 -12.66 11.33
CA TYR A 139 -22.83 -12.50 11.21
C TYR A 139 -22.30 -13.27 10.00
N GLN A 140 -21.50 -12.60 9.17
CA GLN A 140 -20.88 -13.18 7.99
C GLN A 140 -19.37 -12.94 8.02
N TYR A 141 -18.63 -14.00 7.72
CA TYR A 141 -17.19 -13.96 7.52
C TYR A 141 -16.87 -14.46 6.11
N ASP A 142 -16.18 -13.62 5.34
CA ASP A 142 -15.79 -13.90 3.95
C ASP A 142 -14.27 -13.95 3.82
N THR A 143 -13.76 -15.07 3.29
CA THR A 143 -12.36 -15.21 2.87
C THR A 143 -12.27 -14.98 1.37
N VAL A 144 -11.49 -13.98 0.96
CA VAL A 144 -11.31 -13.60 -0.45
C VAL A 144 -9.92 -14.04 -0.92
N VAL A 145 -9.89 -14.96 -1.90
CA VAL A 145 -8.66 -15.38 -2.58
C VAL A 145 -8.61 -14.71 -3.95
N TYR A 146 -7.48 -14.05 -4.25
CA TYR A 146 -7.25 -13.37 -5.53
C TYR A 146 -5.97 -13.86 -6.19
N TYR A 147 -6.05 -14.30 -7.44
CA TYR A 147 -4.90 -14.78 -8.22
C TYR A 147 -4.44 -13.77 -9.28
N SER A 148 -3.12 -13.71 -9.51
CA SER A 148 -2.52 -12.98 -10.63
C SER A 148 -1.31 -13.72 -11.19
N ASP A 149 -1.33 -13.96 -12.50
CA ASP A 149 -0.22 -14.50 -13.30
C ASP A 149 0.95 -13.52 -13.46
N LYS A 150 0.74 -12.23 -13.15
CA LYS A 150 1.76 -11.16 -13.21
C LYS A 150 2.50 -10.91 -11.88
N GLY A 151 2.44 -11.86 -10.94
CA GLY A 151 3.15 -11.80 -9.65
C GLY A 151 2.39 -11.07 -8.51
N ILE A 152 3.00 -11.11 -7.32
CA ILE A 152 2.38 -10.69 -6.04
C ILE A 152 1.92 -9.23 -6.02
N ASN A 153 2.64 -8.33 -6.69
CA ASN A 153 2.32 -6.91 -6.68
C ASN A 153 1.04 -6.64 -7.45
N MET A 154 0.87 -7.32 -8.60
CA MET A 154 -0.37 -7.27 -9.37
C MET A 154 -1.51 -7.98 -8.63
N ALA A 155 -1.22 -9.05 -7.87
CA ALA A 155 -2.20 -9.70 -7.01
C ALA A 155 -2.72 -8.72 -5.94
N MET A 156 -1.83 -8.05 -5.19
CA MET A 156 -2.23 -7.08 -4.15
C MET A 156 -2.93 -5.84 -4.74
N GLU A 157 -2.45 -5.31 -5.87
CA GLU A 157 -3.08 -4.17 -6.55
C GLU A 157 -4.52 -4.50 -6.94
N LYS A 158 -4.75 -5.66 -7.57
CA LYS A 158 -6.08 -6.07 -8.01
C LYS A 158 -6.97 -6.51 -6.85
N TRP A 159 -6.43 -7.18 -5.84
CA TRP A 159 -7.14 -7.54 -4.60
C TRP A 159 -7.62 -6.30 -3.85
N GLY A 160 -6.74 -5.32 -3.64
CA GLY A 160 -7.08 -4.04 -3.03
C GLY A 160 -8.11 -3.26 -3.86
N LYS A 161 -7.98 -3.25 -5.20
CA LYS A 161 -8.98 -2.64 -6.09
C LYS A 161 -10.34 -3.33 -5.97
N ALA A 162 -10.38 -4.66 -5.89
CA ALA A 162 -11.62 -5.41 -5.70
C ALA A 162 -12.29 -5.09 -4.36
N LEU A 163 -11.53 -5.06 -3.27
CA LEU A 163 -12.02 -4.69 -1.94
C LEU A 163 -12.52 -3.24 -1.89
N ARG A 164 -11.75 -2.29 -2.41
CA ARG A 164 -12.19 -0.89 -2.47
C ARG A 164 -13.49 -0.73 -3.27
N LYS A 165 -13.61 -1.44 -4.39
CA LYS A 165 -14.86 -1.47 -5.17
C LYS A 165 -16.00 -2.05 -4.34
N TRP A 166 -15.77 -3.15 -3.61
CA TRP A 166 -16.75 -3.78 -2.73
C TRP A 166 -17.33 -2.82 -1.70
N TYR A 167 -16.47 -2.03 -1.05
CA TYR A 167 -16.87 -1.11 0.03
C TYR A 167 -17.13 0.32 -0.44
N GLY A 168 -17.15 0.59 -1.75
CA GLY A 168 -17.37 1.95 -2.28
C GLY A 168 -16.26 2.95 -1.93
N ARG A 169 -15.05 2.46 -1.68
CA ARG A 169 -13.89 3.24 -1.23
C ARG A 169 -13.13 3.86 -2.42
N SER A 170 -13.06 5.18 -2.47
CA SER A 170 -12.18 5.94 -3.37
C SER A 170 -10.83 6.28 -2.71
N THR A 171 -9.89 6.83 -3.47
CA THR A 171 -8.64 7.43 -2.96
C THR A 171 -8.75 8.93 -2.68
N SER A 172 -9.95 9.51 -2.80
CA SER A 172 -10.14 10.98 -2.72
C SER A 172 -9.78 11.55 -1.35
N ALA A 173 -9.87 10.77 -0.27
CA ALA A 173 -9.46 11.22 1.05
C ALA A 173 -7.97 11.59 1.11
N GLN A 174 -7.12 10.91 0.34
CA GLN A 174 -5.69 11.24 0.21
C GLN A 174 -5.50 12.58 -0.51
N GLU A 175 -6.29 12.82 -1.56
CA GLU A 175 -6.25 14.03 -2.38
C GLU A 175 -6.79 15.27 -1.64
N MET A 176 -7.73 15.06 -0.70
CA MET A 176 -8.32 16.12 0.11
C MET A 176 -7.58 16.37 1.42
N ASP A 177 -6.67 15.49 1.85
CA ASP A 177 -5.95 15.64 3.10
C ASP A 177 -4.88 16.74 2.99
N SER A 178 -5.07 17.84 3.71
CA SER A 178 -4.14 18.96 3.69
C SER A 178 -2.77 18.62 4.28
N SER A 179 -2.67 17.64 5.18
CA SER A 179 -1.38 17.21 5.76
C SER A 179 -0.52 16.39 4.80
N ILE A 180 -1.14 15.80 3.77
CA ILE A 180 -0.44 15.09 2.69
C ILE A 180 0.01 16.09 1.61
N ASN A 181 -0.85 17.06 1.31
CA ASN A 181 -0.67 17.96 0.16
C ASN A 181 -0.05 19.32 0.52
N TYR A 182 -0.03 19.71 1.80
CA TYR A 182 0.47 21.02 2.20
C TYR A 182 1.32 20.94 3.45
N ILE A 183 2.13 21.97 3.63
CA ILE A 183 2.96 22.11 4.82
C ILE A 183 2.05 22.56 5.97
N GLY A 184 2.02 21.74 7.01
CA GLY A 184 1.40 22.06 8.29
C GLY A 184 2.38 21.89 9.44
N TYR A 185 1.86 22.06 10.64
CA TYR A 185 2.53 21.66 11.87
C TYR A 185 1.69 20.58 12.55
N TYR A 186 2.36 19.63 13.19
CA TYR A 186 1.73 18.58 13.97
C TYR A 186 1.90 18.91 15.45
N THR A 187 0.80 18.89 16.21
CA THR A 187 0.83 19.05 17.67
C THR A 187 -0.01 17.95 18.30
N ASP A 188 0.47 17.40 19.40
CA ASP A 188 -0.26 16.41 20.18
C ASP A 188 -1.07 17.11 21.28
N ASN A 189 -2.38 16.92 21.26
CA ASN A 189 -3.30 17.23 22.35
C ASN A 189 -4.23 16.01 22.52
N GLY A 190 -3.63 14.83 22.69
CA GLY A 190 -4.32 13.57 22.85
C GLY A 190 -5.11 13.48 24.16
N ILE A 191 -6.23 12.76 24.11
CA ILE A 191 -6.98 12.34 25.30
C ILE A 191 -6.63 10.88 25.57
N TYR A 192 -6.01 10.61 26.72
CA TYR A 192 -5.77 9.25 27.20
C TYR A 192 -6.96 8.79 28.03
N ILE A 193 -7.76 7.85 27.50
CA ILE A 193 -8.88 7.27 28.25
C ILE A 193 -8.38 6.06 29.02
N GLN A 194 -8.21 6.22 30.33
CA GLN A 194 -7.88 5.14 31.26
C GLN A 194 -9.18 4.40 31.64
N HIS A 195 -9.24 3.09 31.43
CA HIS A 195 -10.47 2.29 31.55
C HIS A 195 -10.79 1.86 32.99
N ASP A 196 -12.04 2.11 33.40
CA ASP A 196 -12.90 1.14 34.13
C ASP A 196 -14.37 1.62 34.22
N SER A 197 -14.65 2.93 34.13
CA SER A 197 -16.02 3.46 34.35
C SER A 197 -16.92 3.56 33.12
N MET A 198 -16.39 3.41 31.89
CA MET A 198 -17.21 3.70 30.71
C MET A 198 -18.05 2.51 30.22
N ALA A 199 -17.71 1.25 30.55
CA ALA A 199 -18.27 0.05 29.91
C ALA A 199 -19.81 -0.08 29.92
N SER A 200 -20.51 0.63 30.82
CA SER A 200 -21.98 0.58 30.96
C SER A 200 -22.78 1.56 30.07
N CYS A 201 -22.15 2.44 29.28
CA CYS A 201 -22.86 3.51 28.53
C CYS A 201 -22.76 3.48 26.98
N TRP A 202 -22.42 2.34 26.38
CA TRP A 202 -21.87 2.27 25.00
C TRP A 202 -22.86 2.27 23.81
N SER A 203 -24.14 2.64 23.95
CA SER A 203 -25.07 2.65 22.81
C SER A 203 -25.62 4.02 22.40
N GLN A 204 -25.59 5.04 23.29
CA GLN A 204 -26.09 6.40 22.98
C GLN A 204 -25.09 7.54 23.24
N GLN A 205 -24.11 7.36 24.13
CA GLN A 205 -23.18 8.43 24.54
C GLN A 205 -21.92 8.59 23.64
N ILE A 206 -21.66 7.64 22.74
CA ILE A 206 -20.43 7.70 21.91
C ILE A 206 -20.57 8.63 20.70
N LEU A 207 -21.77 8.76 20.12
CA LEU A 207 -22.01 9.77 19.09
C LEU A 207 -21.80 11.17 19.66
N THR A 208 -22.31 11.43 20.88
CA THR A 208 -22.07 12.69 21.58
C THR A 208 -20.61 12.89 21.98
N PHE A 209 -19.88 11.82 22.29
CA PHE A 209 -18.46 11.91 22.61
C PHE A 209 -17.62 12.34 21.40
N TRP A 210 -17.73 11.65 20.27
CA TRP A 210 -16.94 11.99 19.09
C TRP A 210 -17.33 13.34 18.52
N ASP A 211 -18.61 13.71 18.58
CA ASP A 211 -19.06 15.02 18.15
C ASP A 211 -18.55 16.14 19.06
N TYR A 212 -18.54 15.92 20.37
CA TYR A 212 -17.95 16.85 21.32
C TYR A 212 -16.43 17.00 21.08
N LEU A 213 -15.72 15.88 20.97
CA LEU A 213 -14.26 15.88 20.81
C LEU A 213 -13.84 16.54 19.50
N LEU A 214 -14.34 16.06 18.36
CA LEU A 214 -13.92 16.53 17.05
C LEU A 214 -14.54 17.90 16.72
N GLY A 215 -15.75 18.19 17.21
CA GLY A 215 -16.35 19.51 17.09
C GLY A 215 -15.58 20.57 17.88
N GLY A 216 -15.14 20.25 19.10
CA GLY A 216 -14.25 21.12 19.88
C GLY A 216 -12.89 21.30 19.20
N ALA A 217 -12.25 20.21 18.77
CA ALA A 217 -10.96 20.25 18.10
C ALA A 217 -10.99 21.04 16.78
N LYS A 218 -12.10 20.97 16.03
CA LYS A 218 -12.30 21.78 14.82
C LYS A 218 -12.27 23.28 15.11
N GLN A 219 -12.82 23.72 16.25
CA GLN A 219 -12.77 25.13 16.66
C GLN A 219 -11.34 25.62 16.93
N TRP A 220 -10.43 24.72 17.31
CA TRP A 220 -9.00 25.02 17.45
C TRP A 220 -8.22 24.99 16.13
N GLY A 221 -8.88 24.63 15.03
CA GLY A 221 -8.27 24.54 13.69
C GLY A 221 -7.68 23.18 13.36
N LEU A 222 -8.05 22.10 14.08
CA LEU A 222 -7.61 20.75 13.73
C LEU A 222 -8.14 20.35 12.35
N VAL A 223 -7.25 19.85 11.49
CA VAL A 223 -7.55 19.41 10.11
C VAL A 223 -7.43 17.90 9.92
N VAL A 224 -6.60 17.25 10.73
CA VAL A 224 -6.40 15.80 10.73
C VAL A 224 -6.37 15.31 12.18
N TYR A 225 -7.11 14.24 12.46
CA TYR A 225 -7.09 13.55 13.74
C TYR A 225 -6.23 12.28 13.63
N GLU A 226 -5.23 12.15 14.50
CA GLU A 226 -4.48 10.90 14.64
C GLU A 226 -5.12 10.03 15.73
N GLN A 227 -5.59 8.84 15.35
CA GLN A 227 -5.96 7.80 16.30
C GLN A 227 -4.73 6.95 16.62
N ASP A 228 -4.17 7.18 17.81
CA ASP A 228 -2.96 6.50 18.28
C ASP A 228 -3.23 5.17 19.00
N TRP A 229 -2.19 4.35 19.12
CA TRP A 229 -2.11 3.10 19.89
C TRP A 229 -3.18 2.07 19.55
N LEU A 230 -3.58 1.99 18.28
CA LEU A 230 -4.61 1.04 17.84
C LEU A 230 -4.28 -0.42 18.20
N ASN A 231 -3.01 -0.83 18.11
CA ASN A 231 -2.57 -2.16 18.55
C ASN A 231 -2.78 -2.35 20.06
N TYR A 232 -2.33 -1.40 20.89
CA TYR A 232 -2.43 -1.47 22.34
C TYR A 232 -3.88 -1.47 22.79
N GLN A 233 -4.73 -0.68 22.15
CA GLN A 233 -6.16 -0.68 22.44
C GLN A 233 -6.76 -2.05 22.16
N VAL A 234 -6.48 -2.67 21.01
CA VAL A 234 -6.93 -4.04 20.76
C VAL A 234 -6.34 -5.00 21.80
N GLU A 235 -5.03 -5.05 21.96
CA GLU A 235 -4.34 -6.04 22.80
C GLU A 235 -4.63 -5.92 24.30
N LYS A 236 -4.98 -4.73 24.80
CA LYS A 236 -5.18 -4.48 26.24
C LYS A 236 -6.65 -4.28 26.63
N PHE A 237 -7.51 -3.88 25.69
CA PHE A 237 -8.91 -3.63 26.01
C PHE A 237 -9.75 -4.89 25.73
N SER A 238 -9.85 -5.76 26.74
CA SER A 238 -10.51 -7.06 26.63
C SER A 238 -11.94 -7.05 26.04
N PRO A 239 -12.79 -6.00 26.19
CA PRO A 239 -14.08 -5.96 25.50
C PRO A 239 -13.98 -6.04 23.97
N LEU A 240 -12.90 -5.57 23.35
CA LEU A 240 -12.67 -5.71 21.90
C LEU A 240 -12.39 -7.15 21.46
N HIS A 241 -12.00 -8.01 22.40
CA HIS A 241 -11.84 -9.44 22.15
C HIS A 241 -13.15 -10.20 22.31
N LYS A 242 -14.06 -9.70 23.16
CA LYS A 242 -15.32 -10.34 23.51
C LYS A 242 -16.47 -10.01 22.56
N ASP A 243 -16.47 -8.81 21.97
CA ASP A 243 -17.50 -8.35 21.04
C ASP A 243 -16.92 -8.13 19.63
N VAL A 244 -17.30 -9.00 18.69
CA VAL A 244 -16.87 -8.96 17.28
C VAL A 244 -17.21 -7.67 16.54
N SER A 245 -18.22 -6.94 17.02
CA SER A 245 -18.72 -5.74 16.38
C SER A 245 -18.21 -4.47 17.05
N LEU A 246 -17.72 -4.54 18.28
CA LEU A 246 -17.34 -3.35 19.06
C LEU A 246 -16.25 -2.53 18.38
N GLY A 247 -15.17 -3.16 17.91
CA GLY A 247 -14.08 -2.46 17.23
C GLY A 247 -14.54 -1.78 15.94
N ARG A 248 -15.37 -2.46 15.14
CA ARG A 248 -15.97 -1.86 13.94
C ARG A 248 -16.85 -0.68 14.29
N ARG A 249 -17.78 -0.83 15.25
CA ARG A 249 -18.66 0.27 15.70
C ARG A 249 -17.87 1.48 16.18
N TRP A 250 -16.83 1.27 16.98
CA TRP A 250 -15.96 2.33 17.49
C TRP A 250 -15.29 3.12 16.36
N LEU A 251 -14.64 2.44 15.41
CA LEU A 251 -13.95 3.08 14.29
C LEU A 251 -14.93 3.79 13.35
N HIS A 252 -16.10 3.21 13.10
CA HIS A 252 -17.15 3.83 12.28
C HIS A 252 -17.70 5.09 12.94
N GLN A 253 -17.99 5.07 14.24
CA GLN A 253 -18.52 6.23 14.94
C GLN A 253 -17.52 7.39 14.94
N MET A 254 -16.24 7.10 15.17
CA MET A 254 -15.15 8.07 15.03
C MET A 254 -15.08 8.65 13.62
N GLY A 255 -15.12 7.77 12.61
CA GLY A 255 -15.10 8.16 11.21
C GLY A 255 -16.27 9.04 10.77
N GLU A 256 -17.49 8.70 11.17
CA GLU A 256 -18.68 9.48 10.84
C GLU A 256 -18.66 10.85 11.52
N ALA A 257 -18.12 10.96 12.74
CA ALA A 257 -17.91 12.25 13.39
C ALA A 257 -16.84 13.08 12.66
N ALA A 258 -15.68 12.52 12.35
CA ALA A 258 -14.63 13.22 11.61
C ALA A 258 -15.14 13.73 10.25
N LYS A 259 -15.97 12.93 9.56
CA LYS A 259 -16.66 13.33 8.34
C LYS A 259 -17.61 14.52 8.56
N ARG A 260 -18.39 14.56 9.65
CA ARG A 260 -19.28 15.69 9.97
C ARG A 260 -18.51 17.00 10.20
N PHE A 261 -17.30 16.92 10.74
CA PHE A 261 -16.45 18.09 11.02
C PHE A 261 -15.39 18.37 9.94
N ASP A 262 -15.52 17.73 8.77
CA ASP A 262 -14.61 17.90 7.63
C ASP A 262 -13.14 17.73 8.06
N MET A 263 -12.86 16.55 8.61
CA MET A 263 -11.56 16.18 9.17
C MET A 263 -11.15 14.80 8.68
N GLN A 264 -9.88 14.67 8.29
CA GLN A 264 -9.32 13.37 7.91
C GLN A 264 -8.73 12.64 9.11
N ILE A 265 -8.53 11.33 8.97
CA ILE A 265 -7.99 10.50 10.04
C ILE A 265 -6.67 9.85 9.62
N GLN A 266 -5.67 9.95 10.50
CA GLN A 266 -4.49 9.10 10.49
C GLN A 266 -4.69 7.94 11.48
N TYR A 267 -4.49 6.71 11.01
CA TYR A 267 -4.36 5.56 11.91
C TYR A 267 -2.90 5.37 12.32
N CYS A 268 -2.66 5.15 13.60
CA CYS A 268 -1.33 4.92 14.12
C CYS A 268 -1.25 3.61 14.91
N MET A 269 -0.08 2.95 14.81
CA MET A 269 0.17 1.63 15.39
C MET A 269 -0.91 0.62 14.97
N ALA A 270 -1.31 0.70 13.71
CA ALA A 270 -2.48 0.02 13.18
C ALA A 270 -2.18 -1.46 12.84
N LEU A 271 -2.87 -2.38 13.52
CA LEU A 271 -2.93 -3.79 13.07
C LEU A 271 -3.63 -3.93 11.70
N PRO A 272 -3.40 -5.03 10.96
CA PRO A 272 -4.01 -5.23 9.64
C PRO A 272 -5.53 -5.11 9.61
N ARG A 273 -6.22 -5.50 10.70
CA ARG A 273 -7.67 -5.33 10.86
C ARG A 273 -8.14 -3.87 10.80
N HIS A 274 -7.34 -2.93 11.30
CA HIS A 274 -7.67 -1.50 11.25
C HIS A 274 -7.55 -0.97 9.81
N LEU A 275 -6.50 -1.39 9.09
CA LEU A 275 -6.37 -1.05 7.66
C LEU A 275 -7.53 -1.63 6.86
N MET A 276 -7.96 -2.87 7.12
CA MET A 276 -9.15 -3.43 6.48
C MET A 276 -10.42 -2.64 6.84
N ALA A 277 -10.59 -2.26 8.11
CA ALA A 277 -11.72 -1.43 8.54
C ALA A 277 -11.75 -0.05 7.88
N SER A 278 -10.61 0.50 7.44
CA SER A 278 -10.55 1.77 6.70
C SER A 278 -11.29 1.74 5.35
N LEU A 279 -11.55 0.55 4.80
CA LEU A 279 -12.41 0.40 3.61
C LEU A 279 -13.82 0.92 3.86
N GLU A 280 -14.27 0.85 5.11
CA GLU A 280 -15.59 1.29 5.55
C GLU A 280 -15.60 2.66 6.24
N VAL A 281 -14.42 3.26 6.42
CA VAL A 281 -14.24 4.57 7.05
C VAL A 281 -13.53 5.52 6.07
N PRO A 282 -14.26 6.13 5.12
CA PRO A 282 -13.64 6.82 3.99
C PRO A 282 -12.80 8.06 4.35
N VAL A 283 -12.93 8.62 5.54
CA VAL A 283 -12.12 9.78 5.98
C VAL A 283 -10.71 9.39 6.47
N VAL A 284 -10.42 8.09 6.64
CA VAL A 284 -9.05 7.63 6.93
C VAL A 284 -8.19 7.84 5.70
N SER A 285 -7.38 8.90 5.67
CA SER A 285 -6.54 9.24 4.52
C SER A 285 -5.19 8.54 4.57
N GLN A 286 -4.68 8.27 5.77
CA GLN A 286 -3.32 7.82 5.99
C GLN A 286 -3.15 6.88 7.19
N VAL A 287 -2.03 6.15 7.19
CA VAL A 287 -1.69 5.20 8.25
C VAL A 287 -0.18 5.16 8.48
N ARG A 288 0.25 5.16 9.73
CA ARG A 288 1.66 4.91 10.07
C ARG A 288 2.06 3.51 9.60
N ALA A 289 3.01 3.43 8.68
CA ALA A 289 3.47 2.20 8.05
C ALA A 289 4.72 1.59 8.73
N SER A 290 5.38 2.37 9.57
CA SER A 290 6.53 1.99 10.38
C SER A 290 6.13 1.83 11.86
N ILE A 291 7.09 1.36 12.67
CA ILE A 291 7.08 1.63 14.12
C ILE A 291 7.48 3.10 14.39
N ASP A 292 7.35 3.54 15.64
CA ASP A 292 7.82 4.87 16.07
C ASP A 292 9.29 5.10 15.76
N TYR A 293 9.57 6.35 15.40
CA TYR A 293 10.85 6.81 14.92
C TYR A 293 11.95 6.54 15.94
N GLN A 294 13.06 5.99 15.44
CA GLN A 294 14.23 5.58 16.22
C GLN A 294 13.97 4.49 17.29
N LEU A 295 12.87 3.73 17.25
CA LEU A 295 12.71 2.52 18.05
C LEU A 295 13.45 1.31 17.46
N LEU A 296 13.57 1.23 16.14
CA LEU A 296 14.31 0.18 15.43
C LEU A 296 15.31 0.78 14.43
N LYS A 297 16.43 0.08 14.18
CA LYS A 297 17.46 0.51 13.22
C LYS A 297 16.95 0.57 11.78
N ASN A 298 16.05 -0.34 11.42
CA ASN A 298 15.44 -0.46 10.10
C ASN A 298 14.03 0.15 10.04
N GLN A 299 13.73 1.15 10.86
CA GLN A 299 12.42 1.80 10.92
C GLN A 299 11.95 2.36 9.57
N TRP A 300 12.89 2.72 8.70
CA TRP A 300 12.64 3.15 7.33
C TRP A 300 12.05 2.03 6.43
N ASN A 301 12.20 0.76 6.79
CA ASN A 301 11.73 -0.35 5.97
C ASN A 301 10.21 -0.53 6.14
N ILE A 302 9.46 0.19 5.32
CA ILE A 302 7.99 0.17 5.29
C ILE A 302 7.42 -0.58 4.08
N GLY A 303 8.24 -1.24 3.27
CA GLY A 303 7.84 -1.71 1.93
C GLY A 303 6.58 -2.59 1.90
N ILE A 304 6.52 -3.61 2.75
CA ILE A 304 5.37 -4.52 2.84
C ILE A 304 4.13 -3.81 3.40
N THR A 305 4.30 -3.03 4.47
CA THR A 305 3.20 -2.31 5.11
C THR A 305 2.59 -1.27 4.16
N SER A 306 3.45 -0.56 3.41
CA SER A 306 3.04 0.41 2.40
C SER A 306 2.30 -0.23 1.23
N LEU A 307 2.70 -1.43 0.79
CA LEU A 307 1.94 -2.19 -0.21
C LEU A 307 0.53 -2.51 0.29
N PHE A 308 0.39 -2.87 1.57
CA PHE A 308 -0.89 -3.20 2.16
C PHE A 308 -1.78 -1.96 2.37
N ALA A 309 -1.22 -0.86 2.89
CA ALA A 309 -1.90 0.43 2.97
C ALA A 309 -2.37 0.91 1.59
N HIS A 310 -1.50 0.80 0.59
CA HIS A 310 -1.81 1.12 -0.78
C HIS A 310 -2.98 0.29 -1.32
N ALA A 311 -3.05 -1.00 -1.02
CA ALA A 311 -4.16 -1.87 -1.42
C ALA A 311 -5.50 -1.39 -0.82
N MET A 312 -5.50 -0.85 0.40
CA MET A 312 -6.70 -0.30 1.05
C MET A 312 -7.07 1.10 0.57
N GLY A 313 -6.19 1.78 -0.16
CA GLY A 313 -6.39 3.16 -0.62
C GLY A 313 -6.09 4.20 0.46
N VAL A 314 -5.14 3.88 1.34
CA VAL A 314 -4.68 4.73 2.45
C VAL A 314 -3.19 5.03 2.23
N ALA A 315 -2.77 6.26 2.51
CA ALA A 315 -1.40 6.70 2.27
C ALA A 315 -0.49 6.24 3.43
N PRO A 316 0.61 5.51 3.16
CA PRO A 316 1.51 5.10 4.22
C PRO A 316 2.36 6.28 4.68
N PHE A 317 2.35 6.55 5.97
CA PHE A 317 3.19 7.52 6.66
C PHE A 317 4.39 6.80 7.27
N LYS A 318 5.63 7.17 6.90
CA LYS A 318 6.87 6.57 7.44
C LYS A 318 7.17 6.96 8.90
N ASP A 319 6.35 7.80 9.51
CA ASP A 319 6.71 8.57 10.71
C ASP A 319 7.68 9.73 10.42
N ASN A 320 7.88 10.52 11.46
CA ASN A 320 8.82 11.61 11.53
C ASN A 320 10.25 11.17 11.20
N LEU A 321 11.08 12.16 10.87
CA LEU A 321 12.49 12.01 10.58
C LEU A 321 13.27 13.27 10.95
N TRP A 322 14.56 13.11 11.19
CA TRP A 322 15.50 14.23 11.22
C TRP A 322 16.21 14.38 9.87
N THR A 323 16.32 15.62 9.40
CA THR A 323 17.03 15.98 8.15
C THR A 323 18.53 16.18 8.37
N LYS A 324 18.98 16.15 9.63
CA LYS A 324 20.38 16.20 10.03
C LYS A 324 20.69 15.08 11.01
N CYS A 325 21.94 14.61 10.99
CA CYS A 325 22.35 13.50 11.85
C CYS A 325 22.26 13.84 13.34
N ILE A 326 22.48 15.09 13.71
CA ILE A 326 22.45 15.56 15.09
C ILE A 326 21.48 16.74 15.20
N GLN A 327 20.48 16.58 16.06
CA GLN A 327 19.60 17.68 16.47
C GLN A 327 20.10 18.28 17.79
N PRO A 328 20.35 19.60 17.85
CA PRO A 328 20.92 20.21 19.04
C PRO A 328 19.90 20.27 20.18
N GLY A 329 20.31 19.84 21.37
CA GLY A 329 19.45 19.79 22.55
C GLY A 329 18.36 18.71 22.48
N ASN A 330 18.51 17.69 21.61
CA ASN A 330 17.58 16.57 21.62
C ASN A 330 17.68 15.82 22.96
N VAL A 331 16.53 15.66 23.64
CA VAL A 331 16.45 15.03 24.98
C VAL A 331 16.57 13.51 24.94
N TYR A 332 16.47 12.93 23.74
CA TYR A 332 16.48 11.48 23.54
C TYR A 332 17.89 10.89 23.53
N ASN A 333 18.93 11.73 23.46
CA ASN A 333 20.33 11.31 23.30
C ASN A 333 20.52 10.35 22.11
N LYS A 334 19.90 10.70 20.98
CA LYS A 334 19.93 9.91 19.74
C LYS A 334 20.52 10.73 18.59
N THR A 335 20.86 10.02 17.52
CA THR A 335 21.29 10.57 16.23
C THR A 335 20.52 9.88 15.10
N GLU A 336 20.39 10.55 13.96
CA GLU A 336 19.89 9.94 12.72
C GLU A 336 21.08 9.59 11.82
N PRO A 337 21.43 8.29 11.68
CA PRO A 337 22.56 7.91 10.84
C PRO A 337 22.31 8.14 9.34
N TYR A 338 21.06 8.11 8.87
CA TYR A 338 20.73 8.11 7.44
C TYR A 338 19.62 9.14 7.08
N PRO A 339 19.82 10.46 7.27
CA PRO A 339 18.78 11.46 7.00
C PRO A 339 18.23 11.42 5.57
N LEU A 340 19.11 11.22 4.58
CA LEU A 340 18.72 11.13 3.17
C LEU A 340 17.85 9.90 2.90
N LEU A 341 18.22 8.74 3.44
CA LEU A 341 17.43 7.50 3.34
C LEU A 341 16.02 7.70 3.92
N GLN A 342 15.94 8.23 5.15
CA GLN A 342 14.65 8.49 5.80
C GLN A 342 13.77 9.40 4.94
N LEU A 343 14.35 10.45 4.37
CA LEU A 343 13.63 11.40 3.54
C LEU A 343 13.18 10.78 2.23
N ILE A 344 14.03 10.05 1.51
CA ILE A 344 13.65 9.35 0.28
C ILE A 344 12.47 8.41 0.54
N VAL A 345 12.54 7.61 1.60
CA VAL A 345 11.45 6.69 1.98
C VAL A 345 10.17 7.46 2.29
N ALA A 346 10.23 8.52 3.10
CA ALA A 346 9.06 9.32 3.44
C ALA A 346 8.40 9.92 2.18
N LEU A 347 9.19 10.39 1.21
CA LEU A 347 8.67 10.95 -0.03
C LEU A 347 8.04 9.90 -0.94
N LEU A 348 8.71 8.76 -1.11
CA LEU A 348 8.19 7.68 -1.95
C LEU A 348 6.97 6.99 -1.32
N SER A 349 6.77 7.13 -0.01
CA SER A 349 5.60 6.56 0.68
C SER A 349 4.27 7.14 0.24
N THR A 350 4.21 8.36 -0.33
CA THR A 350 2.98 9.09 -0.70
C THR A 350 2.12 9.56 0.48
N GLY A 351 2.48 9.24 1.72
CA GLY A 351 1.93 9.89 2.92
C GLY A 351 2.67 11.18 3.28
N PRO A 352 2.40 11.78 4.45
CA PRO A 352 3.10 12.97 4.88
C PRO A 352 4.59 12.74 5.09
N VAL A 353 5.33 13.84 5.00
CA VAL A 353 6.76 13.90 5.34
C VAL A 353 6.90 14.62 6.66
N GLY A 354 7.02 13.85 7.75
CA GLY A 354 7.11 14.37 9.11
C GLY A 354 8.50 14.91 9.43
N ILE A 355 8.76 16.20 9.19
CA ILE A 355 10.03 16.82 9.59
C ILE A 355 10.01 17.08 11.10
N GLY A 356 10.71 16.25 11.86
CA GLY A 356 10.81 16.31 13.33
C GLY A 356 12.04 17.07 13.84
N ASP A 357 12.63 17.92 13.01
CA ASP A 357 13.81 18.70 13.37
C ASP A 357 13.49 19.78 14.41
N ARG A 358 14.52 20.19 15.16
CA ARG A 358 14.40 21.40 15.96
C ARG A 358 14.17 22.61 15.04
N VAL A 359 13.28 23.51 15.46
CA VAL A 359 13.02 24.78 14.76
C VAL A 359 14.34 25.51 14.48
N GLY A 360 14.53 25.91 13.21
CA GLY A 360 15.74 26.59 12.74
C GLY A 360 16.91 25.66 12.36
N TYR A 361 16.79 24.35 12.57
CA TYR A 361 17.86 23.38 12.30
C TYR A 361 17.61 22.45 11.11
N THR A 362 16.45 22.53 10.45
CA THR A 362 16.16 21.79 9.23
C THR A 362 17.20 22.04 8.13
N ASP A 363 17.62 20.98 7.44
CA ASP A 363 18.36 21.10 6.20
C ASP A 363 17.43 21.53 5.07
N ALA A 364 17.36 22.84 4.84
CA ALA A 364 16.50 23.41 3.82
C ALA A 364 16.88 22.97 2.40
N LYS A 365 18.15 22.66 2.10
CA LYS A 365 18.54 22.18 0.77
C LYS A 365 17.98 20.78 0.54
N LEU A 366 18.14 19.92 1.54
CA LEU A 366 17.62 18.56 1.52
C LEU A 366 16.09 18.57 1.41
N VAL A 367 15.37 19.39 2.18
CA VAL A 367 13.90 19.48 2.07
C VAL A 367 13.45 20.13 0.75
N ASN A 368 14.18 21.12 0.22
CA ASN A 368 13.80 21.80 -1.02
C ASN A 368 14.00 20.95 -2.28
N SER A 369 14.92 19.97 -2.29
CA SER A 369 14.99 18.98 -3.39
C SER A 369 13.77 18.03 -3.40
N CYS A 370 12.99 18.06 -2.34
CA CYS A 370 11.83 17.21 -2.19
C CYS A 370 10.54 17.98 -2.49
N ARG A 371 10.61 19.31 -2.57
CA ARG A 371 9.50 20.21 -2.86
C ARG A 371 9.36 20.45 -4.36
N SER A 372 8.44 19.77 -5.04
CA SER A 372 7.72 20.43 -6.15
C SER A 372 6.45 21.02 -5.56
N VAL A 373 6.14 22.27 -5.85
CA VAL A 373 5.00 22.99 -5.25
C VAL A 373 3.75 22.09 -5.18
N ALA A 374 3.37 21.79 -3.93
CA ALA A 374 2.14 21.19 -3.45
C ALA A 374 1.89 19.67 -3.49
N ILE A 375 2.55 18.77 -4.23
CA ILE A 375 2.08 17.36 -4.14
C ILE A 375 3.16 16.33 -4.45
N LEU A 376 3.40 15.42 -3.50
CA LEU A 376 4.26 14.24 -3.60
C LEU A 376 3.50 13.05 -4.19
N PHE A 377 3.02 13.17 -5.43
CA PHE A 377 2.69 11.97 -6.19
C PHE A 377 3.91 11.57 -7.01
N ALA A 378 4.83 10.82 -6.40
CA ALA A 378 5.24 9.65 -7.16
C ALA A 378 3.98 8.79 -7.19
N ASN A 379 3.43 8.53 -8.37
CA ASN A 379 2.34 7.57 -8.54
C ASN A 379 2.63 6.40 -7.59
N LYS A 380 1.76 6.22 -6.59
CA LYS A 380 1.69 5.15 -5.60
C LYS A 380 2.90 4.24 -5.69
N ALA A 381 3.87 4.36 -4.78
CA ALA A 381 5.02 3.44 -4.76
C ALA A 381 4.53 2.03 -5.06
N LYS A 382 4.75 1.59 -6.29
CA LYS A 382 4.47 0.22 -6.64
C LYS A 382 5.62 -0.48 -6.00
N HIS A 383 5.46 -0.90 -4.75
CA HIS A 383 6.35 -1.87 -4.15
C HIS A 383 6.24 -3.12 -5.02
N LEU A 384 6.96 -3.13 -6.15
CA LEU A 384 7.41 -4.31 -6.82
C LEU A 384 8.54 -4.77 -5.93
N HIS A 385 8.12 -5.41 -4.85
CA HIS A 385 9.03 -5.97 -3.89
C HIS A 385 9.56 -7.22 -4.57
N THR A 386 10.55 -7.04 -5.42
CA THR A 386 11.36 -8.17 -5.89
C THR A 386 11.92 -8.88 -4.67
N SER A 387 12.20 -8.13 -3.60
CA SER A 387 12.53 -8.57 -2.25
C SER A 387 11.43 -9.38 -1.51
N LEU A 388 10.17 -9.41 -1.99
CA LEU A 388 9.11 -10.26 -1.39
C LEU A 388 9.29 -11.67 -1.92
N LYS A 389 9.85 -11.82 -3.13
CA LYS A 389 10.00 -13.12 -3.76
C LYS A 389 10.93 -14.03 -2.93
N PRO A 390 12.06 -13.58 -2.37
CA PRO A 390 12.82 -14.37 -1.40
C PRO A 390 12.03 -14.78 -0.16
N LEU A 391 11.28 -13.85 0.44
CA LEU A 391 10.46 -14.12 1.62
C LEU A 391 9.34 -15.15 1.36
N ILE A 392 8.86 -15.24 0.11
CA ILE A 392 7.71 -16.06 -0.27
C ILE A 392 8.13 -17.38 -0.94
N PHE A 393 9.12 -17.32 -1.84
CA PHE A 393 9.50 -18.41 -2.73
C PHE A 393 10.92 -18.95 -2.45
N GLY A 394 11.66 -18.32 -1.54
CA GLY A 394 13.04 -18.66 -1.22
C GLY A 394 14.08 -17.81 -1.97
N ASP A 395 15.31 -17.82 -1.47
CA ASP A 395 16.38 -16.86 -1.81
C ASP A 395 16.70 -16.75 -3.31
N ASP A 396 16.41 -17.77 -4.11
CA ASP A 396 16.69 -17.80 -5.55
C ASP A 396 15.72 -16.95 -6.41
N PHE A 397 14.62 -16.45 -5.83
CA PHE A 397 13.53 -15.84 -6.60
C PHE A 397 13.56 -14.30 -6.68
N GLY A 398 14.55 -13.62 -6.09
CA GLY A 398 14.69 -12.16 -6.15
C GLY A 398 15.99 -11.62 -5.56
N PRO A 399 16.14 -10.29 -5.40
CA PRO A 399 17.32 -9.68 -4.80
C PRO A 399 17.44 -10.03 -3.32
N ASP A 400 18.66 -10.30 -2.87
CA ASP A 400 19.02 -10.35 -1.46
C ASP A 400 19.22 -8.91 -0.94
N GLY A 401 18.13 -8.29 -0.47
CA GLY A 401 18.12 -6.89 -0.07
C GLY A 401 16.75 -6.24 -0.24
N GLU A 402 16.71 -4.91 -0.28
CA GLU A 402 15.52 -4.10 -0.52
C GLU A 402 15.66 -3.40 -1.87
N VAL A 403 14.78 -3.73 -2.82
CA VAL A 403 14.68 -3.07 -4.11
C VAL A 403 13.23 -2.67 -4.32
N TRP A 404 12.98 -1.36 -4.32
CA TRP A 404 11.67 -0.78 -4.52
C TRP A 404 11.65 -0.03 -5.84
N SER A 405 10.48 0.09 -6.44
CA SER A 405 10.33 0.90 -7.63
C SER A 405 9.02 1.66 -7.60
N THR A 406 8.87 2.60 -8.51
CA THR A 406 7.59 3.17 -8.87
C THR A 406 7.71 3.85 -10.22
N TYR A 407 6.66 4.48 -10.72
CA TYR A 407 6.74 5.27 -11.94
C TYR A 407 5.75 6.42 -11.93
N SER A 408 6.11 7.57 -12.49
CA SER A 408 5.14 8.60 -12.88
C SER A 408 4.46 8.22 -14.18
N ASP A 409 3.15 8.46 -14.28
CA ASP A 409 2.39 8.28 -15.53
C ASP A 409 1.89 9.66 -15.98
N ILE A 410 2.42 10.13 -17.11
CA ILE A 410 2.12 11.44 -17.68
C ILE A 410 1.64 11.21 -19.09
N SER A 411 0.34 11.47 -19.35
CA SER A 411 -0.26 11.29 -20.68
C SER A 411 -0.11 9.85 -21.23
N GLY A 412 -0.11 8.84 -20.36
CA GLY A 412 0.06 7.42 -20.73
C GLY A 412 1.53 6.98 -20.86
N ILE A 413 2.48 7.89 -20.62
CA ILE A 413 3.92 7.64 -20.74
C ILE A 413 4.49 7.47 -19.33
N LYS A 414 5.16 6.34 -19.11
CA LYS A 414 5.70 5.98 -17.79
C LYS A 414 7.16 6.40 -17.64
N PHE A 415 7.47 7.07 -16.53
CA PHE A 415 8.83 7.41 -16.10
C PHE A 415 9.14 6.68 -14.79
N GLY A 416 10.01 5.68 -14.83
CA GLY A 416 10.33 4.82 -13.70
C GLY A 416 11.28 5.46 -12.69
N ILE A 417 11.15 5.04 -11.43
CA ILE A 417 12.01 5.38 -10.30
C ILE A 417 12.36 4.05 -9.63
N ILE A 418 13.63 3.80 -9.41
CA ILE A 418 14.17 2.59 -8.79
C ILE A 418 14.94 3.03 -7.57
N PHE A 419 14.57 2.52 -6.42
CA PHE A 419 15.19 2.82 -5.14
C PHE A 419 15.72 1.54 -4.51
N CYS A 420 17.03 1.47 -4.34
CA CYS A 420 17.72 0.34 -3.73
C CYS A 420 18.49 0.84 -2.51
N PRO A 421 17.88 0.83 -1.31
CA PRO A 421 18.57 1.25 -0.09
C PRO A 421 19.61 0.25 0.37
N ILE A 422 19.43 -1.05 0.11
CA ILE A 422 20.40 -2.06 0.51
C ILE A 422 20.35 -3.28 -0.39
N ILE A 423 21.52 -3.75 -0.84
CA ILE A 423 21.66 -5.03 -1.52
C ILE A 423 22.90 -5.78 -1.04
N ARG A 424 22.77 -7.09 -0.80
CA ARG A 424 23.84 -7.95 -0.28
C ARG A 424 24.51 -8.79 -1.36
N LYS A 425 23.82 -9.00 -2.48
CA LYS A 425 24.31 -9.72 -3.67
C LYS A 425 23.90 -8.96 -4.91
N ASP A 426 24.78 -8.93 -5.90
CA ASP A 426 24.51 -8.30 -7.18
C ASP A 426 23.20 -8.83 -7.79
N TYR A 427 22.40 -7.93 -8.36
CA TYR A 427 21.11 -8.27 -8.92
C TYR A 427 20.86 -7.57 -10.24
N LEU A 428 20.48 -8.35 -11.25
CA LEU A 428 20.10 -7.87 -12.56
C LEU A 428 18.61 -7.54 -12.61
N LEU A 429 18.28 -6.26 -12.50
CA LEU A 429 16.91 -5.75 -12.59
C LEU A 429 16.51 -5.55 -14.06
N LYS A 430 15.31 -6.01 -14.45
CA LYS A 430 14.76 -5.82 -15.81
C LYS A 430 13.56 -4.86 -15.79
N PRO A 431 13.20 -4.22 -16.92
CA PRO A 431 12.06 -3.29 -16.97
C PRO A 431 10.73 -3.91 -16.51
N LYS A 432 10.49 -5.19 -16.86
CA LYS A 432 9.30 -5.93 -16.43
C LYS A 432 9.20 -6.06 -14.91
N ASP A 433 10.33 -6.09 -14.20
CA ASP A 433 10.37 -6.24 -12.74
C ASP A 433 9.91 -4.96 -12.03
N ILE A 434 9.89 -3.82 -12.73
CA ILE A 434 9.43 -2.52 -12.23
C ILE A 434 8.14 -2.04 -12.91
N GLY A 435 7.46 -2.91 -13.66
CA GLY A 435 6.13 -2.64 -14.21
C GLY A 435 6.08 -1.64 -15.37
N ILE A 436 7.22 -1.44 -16.05
CA ILE A 436 7.32 -0.67 -17.29
C ILE A 436 7.50 -1.60 -18.51
N PRO A 437 7.12 -1.17 -19.72
CA PRO A 437 7.30 -1.96 -20.94
C PRO A 437 8.77 -2.30 -21.21
N ASP A 438 9.01 -3.47 -21.79
CA ASP A 438 10.34 -3.96 -22.15
C ASP A 438 10.81 -3.44 -23.52
N VAL A 439 10.55 -2.16 -23.80
CA VAL A 439 10.90 -1.53 -25.08
C VAL A 439 11.30 -0.07 -24.86
N GLN A 440 12.46 0.30 -25.43
CA GLN A 440 12.90 1.69 -25.61
C GLN A 440 12.96 2.52 -24.32
N TYR A 441 13.62 2.02 -23.28
CA TYR A 441 13.93 2.81 -22.08
C TYR A 441 15.43 3.05 -21.97
N ALA A 442 15.76 4.16 -21.33
CA ALA A 442 17.09 4.45 -20.83
C ALA A 442 17.06 4.56 -19.31
N VAL A 443 18.14 4.16 -18.66
CA VAL A 443 18.34 4.27 -17.21
C VAL A 443 19.51 5.18 -16.88
N TYR A 444 19.37 5.96 -15.82
CA TYR A 444 20.39 6.88 -15.33
C TYR A 444 20.28 7.07 -13.82
N SER A 445 21.37 7.50 -13.19
CA SER A 445 21.44 7.84 -11.77
C SER A 445 21.89 9.29 -11.60
N TYR A 446 21.25 10.00 -10.66
CA TYR A 446 21.69 11.33 -10.27
C TYR A 446 21.25 11.67 -8.84
N THR A 447 21.96 12.63 -8.23
CA THR A 447 21.57 13.26 -6.97
C THR A 447 21.92 14.75 -7.04
N PHE A 448 20.95 15.63 -6.78
CA PHE A 448 21.14 17.09 -6.73
C PHE A 448 21.94 17.68 -7.91
N HIS A 449 21.47 17.48 -9.15
CA HIS A 449 22.13 17.90 -10.41
C HIS A 449 23.40 17.15 -10.80
N ILE A 450 23.93 16.24 -9.98
CA ILE A 450 25.12 15.46 -10.32
C ILE A 450 24.66 14.13 -10.91
N MET A 451 24.85 13.95 -12.22
CA MET A 451 24.66 12.65 -12.87
C MET A 451 25.88 11.77 -12.57
N TYR A 452 25.65 10.60 -11.97
CA TYR A 452 26.73 9.69 -11.54
C TYR A 452 27.04 8.63 -12.61
N ASP A 453 26.02 8.20 -13.34
CA ASP A 453 26.13 7.18 -14.37
C ASP A 453 25.82 7.75 -15.75
N HIS A 454 26.54 7.26 -16.76
CA HIS A 454 26.15 7.50 -18.15
C HIS A 454 24.77 6.89 -18.42
N VAL A 455 23.99 7.59 -19.24
CA VAL A 455 22.67 7.10 -19.64
C VAL A 455 22.85 5.83 -20.47
N ALA A 456 22.25 4.73 -20.01
CA ALA A 456 22.41 3.42 -20.60
C ALA A 456 21.06 2.88 -21.11
N PRO A 457 21.04 2.05 -22.17
CA PRO A 457 19.84 1.32 -22.55
C PRO A 457 19.33 0.47 -21.39
N PHE A 458 18.00 0.39 -21.23
CA PHE A 458 17.34 -0.41 -20.21
C PHE A 458 16.23 -1.25 -20.84
N ASP A 459 16.56 -2.52 -21.08
CA ASP A 459 15.66 -3.52 -21.66
C ASP A 459 16.05 -4.93 -21.16
N SER A 460 15.33 -5.98 -21.54
CA SER A 460 15.65 -7.36 -21.10
C SER A 460 17.02 -7.86 -21.55
N LYS A 461 17.62 -7.29 -22.60
CA LYS A 461 18.98 -7.58 -23.06
C LYS A 461 20.02 -6.71 -22.35
N HIS A 462 19.62 -5.55 -21.87
CA HIS A 462 20.43 -4.59 -21.13
C HIS A 462 19.83 -4.33 -19.73
N PRO A 463 19.87 -5.34 -18.82
CA PRO A 463 19.38 -5.17 -17.45
C PRO A 463 20.27 -4.20 -16.65
N LEU A 464 19.68 -3.56 -15.64
CA LEU A 464 20.40 -2.73 -14.68
C LEU A 464 21.07 -3.62 -13.62
N MET A 465 22.39 -3.49 -13.46
CA MET A 465 23.12 -4.17 -12.38
C MET A 465 23.07 -3.35 -11.08
N LEU A 466 22.29 -3.84 -10.12
CA LEU A 466 22.29 -3.30 -8.75
C LEU A 466 23.45 -3.93 -7.97
N HIS A 467 24.35 -3.09 -7.46
CA HIS A 467 25.53 -3.52 -6.70
C HIS A 467 25.93 -2.43 -5.71
N ASN A 468 26.58 -2.80 -4.60
CA ASN A 468 27.14 -1.87 -3.60
C ASN A 468 26.18 -0.80 -3.03
N CYS A 469 24.87 -1.08 -3.01
CA CYS A 469 23.88 -0.20 -2.38
C CYS A 469 23.80 -0.49 -0.88
N THR A 470 23.93 0.54 -0.05
CA THR A 470 23.90 0.45 1.42
C THR A 470 23.08 1.58 2.03
N ASN A 471 22.70 1.48 3.30
CA ASN A 471 21.94 2.55 3.96
C ASN A 471 22.67 3.90 3.95
N ASP A 472 24.01 3.89 3.94
CA ASP A 472 24.88 5.07 3.81
C ASP A 472 24.99 5.56 2.36
N ASN A 473 25.00 4.63 1.41
CA ASN A 473 25.11 4.89 -0.02
C ASN A 473 23.90 4.29 -0.75
N VAL A 474 22.75 4.93 -0.56
CA VAL A 474 21.49 4.49 -1.17
C VAL A 474 21.55 4.72 -2.67
N CYS A 475 21.12 3.73 -3.45
CA CYS A 475 21.08 3.85 -4.90
C CYS A 475 19.71 4.31 -5.38
N MET A 476 19.70 5.33 -6.23
CA MET A 476 18.50 5.86 -6.90
C MET A 476 18.75 5.87 -8.41
N TYR A 477 17.89 5.19 -9.16
CA TYR A 477 17.92 5.19 -10.63
C TYR A 477 16.58 5.63 -11.18
N TYR A 478 16.61 6.16 -12.39
CA TYR A 478 15.44 6.67 -13.10
C TYR A 478 15.39 6.03 -14.48
N ALA A 479 14.20 5.61 -14.89
CA ALA A 479 13.96 5.02 -16.20
C ALA A 479 13.11 5.98 -17.05
N SER A 480 13.64 6.44 -18.18
CA SER A 480 12.95 7.36 -19.07
C SER A 480 12.78 6.72 -20.45
N PRO A 481 11.61 6.84 -21.10
CA PRO A 481 11.42 6.31 -22.44
C PRO A 481 12.29 7.07 -23.44
N ILE A 482 12.81 6.35 -24.43
CA ILE A 482 13.58 6.88 -25.54
C ILE A 482 12.60 7.28 -26.64
N ILE A 483 12.42 8.59 -26.83
CA ILE A 483 11.53 9.14 -27.85
C ILE A 483 12.35 9.46 -29.11
N MET A 484 11.94 8.94 -30.26
CA MET A 484 12.63 9.23 -31.52
C MET A 484 12.12 10.55 -32.12
N ILE A 485 12.97 11.58 -32.10
CA ILE A 485 12.69 12.90 -32.70
C ILE A 485 13.71 13.15 -33.80
N ARG A 486 13.27 13.48 -35.02
CA ARG A 486 14.14 13.71 -36.19
C ARG A 486 15.19 12.60 -36.37
N SER A 487 14.77 11.35 -36.18
CA SER A 487 15.60 10.13 -36.27
C SER A 487 16.75 10.02 -35.26
N LYS A 488 16.72 10.81 -34.18
CA LYS A 488 17.67 10.69 -33.05
C LYS A 488 16.92 10.43 -31.74
N PRO A 489 17.54 9.73 -30.78
CA PRO A 489 16.93 9.47 -29.49
C PRO A 489 16.87 10.76 -28.66
N LEU A 490 15.74 11.00 -28.02
CA LEU A 490 15.52 12.03 -27.02
C LEU A 490 15.12 11.37 -25.71
N ILE A 491 15.85 11.69 -24.65
CA ILE A 491 15.63 11.19 -23.29
C ILE A 491 15.30 12.39 -22.42
N ILE A 492 14.17 12.31 -21.72
CA ILE A 492 13.69 13.39 -20.87
C ILE A 492 14.14 13.08 -19.44
N LEU A 493 14.95 13.96 -18.85
CA LEU A 493 15.47 13.78 -17.49
C LEU A 493 14.57 14.45 -16.44
N GLY A 494 13.92 15.55 -16.81
CA GLY A 494 12.99 16.29 -15.97
C GLY A 494 13.64 17.39 -15.12
N GLU A 495 12.99 17.75 -14.01
CA GLU A 495 13.48 18.75 -13.04
C GLU A 495 14.53 18.12 -12.10
N MET A 496 15.80 18.03 -12.54
CA MET A 496 16.87 17.32 -11.82
C MET A 496 17.30 17.94 -10.48
N SER A 497 16.76 19.12 -10.11
CA SER A 497 16.85 19.62 -8.73
C SER A 497 16.01 18.84 -7.74
N LYS A 498 15.10 17.96 -8.22
CA LYS A 498 14.16 17.20 -7.41
C LYS A 498 14.51 15.73 -7.35
N LEU A 499 14.04 15.01 -6.32
CA LEU A 499 14.13 13.54 -6.24
C LEU A 499 13.10 12.82 -7.13
N VAL A 500 12.05 13.52 -7.57
CA VAL A 500 11.03 13.00 -8.49
C VAL A 500 10.93 13.97 -9.67
N PRO A 501 11.85 13.88 -10.65
CA PRO A 501 12.02 14.93 -11.66
C PRO A 501 10.88 15.00 -12.67
N MET A 502 10.14 13.90 -12.83
CA MET A 502 8.94 13.78 -13.67
C MET A 502 7.68 13.59 -12.81
N SER A 503 7.52 14.35 -11.73
CA SER A 503 6.30 14.31 -10.89
C SER A 503 5.06 14.76 -11.68
N PRO A 504 3.93 14.03 -11.69
CA PRO A 504 2.68 14.46 -12.35
C PRO A 504 2.05 15.72 -11.74
N CYS A 505 2.52 16.13 -10.55
CA CYS A 505 2.09 17.35 -9.89
C CYS A 505 2.75 18.58 -10.51
N ARG A 506 4.02 18.40 -10.91
CA ARG A 506 4.80 19.37 -11.67
C ARG A 506 4.48 19.29 -13.15
N VAL A 507 4.53 18.10 -13.73
CA VAL A 507 4.39 17.84 -15.17
C VAL A 507 2.99 17.31 -15.46
N ARG A 508 2.11 18.16 -16.00
CA ARG A 508 0.69 17.82 -16.17
C ARG A 508 0.38 17.09 -17.47
N SER A 509 1.11 17.40 -18.52
CA SER A 509 0.94 16.72 -19.80
C SER A 509 2.23 16.72 -20.59
N LEU A 510 2.36 15.70 -21.43
CA LEU A 510 3.47 15.53 -22.34
C LEU A 510 2.89 15.05 -23.68
N THR A 511 3.18 15.79 -24.73
CA THR A 511 2.82 15.43 -26.10
C THR A 511 4.04 15.58 -26.99
N TYR A 512 4.19 14.70 -27.97
CA TYR A 512 5.29 14.75 -28.91
C TYR A 512 4.86 14.32 -30.30
N ASP A 513 5.59 14.81 -31.30
CA ASP A 513 5.49 14.37 -32.68
C ASP A 513 6.91 14.07 -33.22
N THR A 514 7.11 13.99 -34.53
CA THR A 514 8.43 13.70 -35.10
C THR A 514 9.43 14.85 -34.99
N ALA A 515 8.99 16.05 -34.60
CA ALA A 515 9.75 17.29 -34.65
C ALA A 515 9.94 17.97 -33.28
N ASP A 516 9.01 17.81 -32.35
CA ASP A 516 9.01 18.47 -31.04
C ASP A 516 8.48 17.60 -29.89
N VAL A 517 8.86 17.99 -28.67
CA VAL A 517 8.25 17.55 -27.42
C VAL A 517 7.72 18.78 -26.69
N SER A 518 6.42 18.76 -26.37
CA SER A 518 5.75 19.78 -25.60
C SER A 518 5.36 19.26 -24.21
N ILE A 519 5.77 19.98 -23.18
CA ILE A 519 5.59 19.59 -21.77
C ILE A 519 4.93 20.74 -21.03
N VAL A 520 3.76 20.48 -20.44
CA VAL A 520 3.07 21.47 -19.61
C VAL A 520 3.48 21.27 -18.17
N ILE A 521 4.11 22.29 -17.59
CA ILE A 521 4.52 22.33 -16.20
C ILE A 521 3.68 23.32 -15.39
N VAL A 522 3.53 23.04 -14.09
CA VAL A 522 2.76 23.84 -13.14
C VAL A 522 3.64 24.22 -11.97
N GLY A 523 3.52 25.44 -11.48
CA GLY A 523 4.29 25.92 -10.34
C GLY A 523 3.77 27.23 -9.77
N LYS A 524 4.55 27.84 -8.89
CA LYS A 524 4.23 29.17 -8.37
C LYS A 524 4.53 30.22 -9.47
N PRO A 525 3.67 31.23 -9.70
CA PRO A 525 4.01 32.33 -10.59
C PRO A 525 5.39 32.94 -10.28
N GLY A 526 6.23 33.08 -11.31
CA GLY A 526 7.61 33.56 -11.21
C GLY A 526 8.63 32.51 -10.73
N GLU A 527 8.21 31.28 -10.43
CA GLU A 527 9.13 30.17 -10.14
C GLU A 527 9.97 29.86 -11.38
N VAL A 528 11.28 29.70 -11.17
CA VAL A 528 12.23 29.31 -12.21
C VAL A 528 12.49 27.80 -12.10
N ILE A 529 12.39 27.11 -13.24
CA ILE A 529 12.50 25.65 -13.33
C ILE A 529 13.44 25.32 -14.47
N ASP A 530 14.47 24.54 -14.15
CA ASP A 530 15.39 23.98 -15.14
C ASP A 530 14.97 22.55 -15.48
N PHE A 531 14.69 22.32 -16.76
CA PHE A 531 14.19 21.04 -17.25
C PHE A 531 15.18 20.44 -18.24
N TYR A 532 15.64 19.22 -17.97
CA TYR A 532 16.79 18.62 -18.63
C TYR A 532 16.41 17.51 -19.61
N PHE A 533 17.20 17.40 -20.67
CA PHE A 533 17.04 16.48 -21.80
C PHE A 533 18.40 15.97 -22.29
N ILE A 534 18.41 14.82 -22.95
CA ILE A 534 19.54 14.33 -23.73
C ILE A 534 19.05 14.00 -25.14
N TYR A 535 19.67 14.59 -26.16
CA TYR A 535 19.32 14.39 -27.57
C TYR A 535 20.51 13.85 -28.36
N GLY A 536 20.45 12.58 -28.78
CA GLY A 536 21.64 11.84 -29.16
C GLY A 536 22.59 11.79 -27.95
N ASP A 537 23.74 12.43 -28.07
CA ASP A 537 24.73 12.56 -27.00
C ASP A 537 24.78 13.97 -26.38
N LEU A 538 23.91 14.89 -26.82
CA LEU A 538 23.91 16.29 -26.39
C LEU A 538 23.02 16.49 -25.17
N HIS A 539 23.62 16.93 -24.07
CA HIS A 539 22.89 17.43 -22.90
C HIS A 539 22.30 18.80 -23.20
N GLN A 540 21.00 18.94 -22.93
CA GLN A 540 20.25 20.18 -23.14
C GLN A 540 19.38 20.46 -21.94
N HIS A 541 19.10 21.72 -21.68
CA HIS A 541 18.09 22.12 -20.72
C HIS A 541 17.31 23.33 -21.22
N THR A 542 16.09 23.48 -20.72
CA THR A 542 15.27 24.67 -20.96
C THR A 542 15.05 25.37 -19.63
N HIS A 543 15.41 26.65 -19.57
CA HIS A 543 15.05 27.53 -18.47
C HIS A 543 13.59 27.95 -18.64
N CYS A 544 12.75 27.58 -17.68
CA CYS A 544 11.33 27.91 -17.70
C CYS A 544 10.93 28.79 -16.52
N ILE A 545 10.23 29.89 -16.80
CA ILE A 545 9.62 30.75 -15.78
C ILE A 545 8.12 30.50 -15.80
N ILE A 546 7.56 30.11 -14.66
CA ILE A 546 6.12 29.88 -14.53
C ILE A 546 5.36 31.20 -14.69
N THR A 547 4.38 31.22 -15.60
CA THR A 547 3.59 32.41 -15.91
C THR A 547 2.65 32.81 -14.76
N GLY A 548 1.99 33.97 -14.90
CA GLY A 548 0.96 34.43 -13.96
C GLY A 548 -0.21 33.45 -13.76
N SER A 549 -0.45 32.53 -14.71
CA SER A 549 -1.48 31.51 -14.58
C SER A 549 -1.05 30.31 -13.72
N GLY A 550 0.18 30.29 -13.22
CA GLY A 550 0.75 29.14 -12.50
C GLY A 550 1.11 27.96 -13.41
N ARG A 551 1.11 28.16 -14.74
CA ARG A 551 1.44 27.14 -15.75
C ARG A 551 2.45 27.68 -16.74
N ALA A 552 3.24 26.80 -17.34
CA ALA A 552 4.08 27.13 -18.48
C ALA A 552 4.23 25.89 -19.38
N THR A 553 4.52 26.12 -20.66
CA THR A 553 4.71 25.05 -21.65
C THR A 553 6.12 25.12 -22.19
N ILE A 554 6.88 24.05 -21.98
CA ILE A 554 8.19 23.84 -22.60
C ILE A 554 7.97 23.29 -24.01
N SER A 555 8.63 23.90 -25.00
CA SER A 555 8.86 23.30 -26.32
C SER A 555 10.33 22.98 -26.43
N TRP A 556 10.66 21.68 -26.41
CA TRP A 556 12.05 21.21 -26.42
C TRP A 556 12.80 21.69 -27.66
N SER A 557 12.21 21.52 -28.85
CA SER A 557 12.88 21.84 -30.12
C SER A 557 13.11 23.33 -30.33
N LYS A 558 12.24 24.17 -29.77
CA LYS A 558 12.37 25.63 -29.81
C LYS A 558 13.22 26.18 -28.67
N GLN A 559 13.52 25.36 -27.65
CA GLN A 559 14.21 25.74 -26.42
C GLN A 559 13.57 26.95 -25.72
N VAL A 560 12.24 27.03 -25.75
CA VAL A 560 11.47 28.10 -25.11
C VAL A 560 10.49 27.55 -24.09
N CYS A 561 10.20 28.37 -23.10
CA CYS A 561 9.06 28.20 -22.20
C CYS A 561 8.12 29.39 -22.33
N TYR A 562 6.81 29.14 -22.43
CA TYR A 562 5.78 30.18 -22.59
C TYR A 562 4.49 29.89 -21.82
#